data_AF-A0A0G4NDT2-F1
#
_entry.id   AF-A0A0G4NDT2-F1
#
_cell.length_a   1.000
_cell.length_b   1.000
_cell.length_c   1.000
_cell.angle_alpha   90.00
_cell.angle_beta   90.00
_cell.angle_gamma   90.00
#
_symmetry.space_group_name_H-M   'P 1'
#
loop_
_entity.id
_entity.type
_entity.pdbx_description
1 polymer ?
#
loop_
_entity_poly.entity_id
_entity_poly.type
_entity_poly.pdbx_seq_one_letter_code
_entity_poly.pdbx_strand_id
1 'polypeptide(L)'
;MAAWVNMLLLSSSGPIKTPVGACATSVESVDIGYETIMEGKAKIVFVGGFDDFGEEGSYEFANMKATSNAVDELAHGRTPKEILRKDIMETSETRRIVAKENAIENKVVNGPDSELLYKKKLIEPRANMKFDFPPLPDWDAEIAPLNDKLKGMVDLEKVVVVTGFAEVGPWGNSRTRWEMEAYGEFSIEGCVEMAWIMGLIKNHNGPIKGKPYSGWVDAKTGDPIEDKDIKPKFEKHILEHSGIRLIEPELFDGYDPNQKQLLHEVVIEEDLEPFEASKETAEEFKREHGDKVEIFEIPESGEYIVRMKKGAGLWIPKALRFDRLVAGQIPTGWDAKKYGVPEDIIDQVDPVTLFVLVSVAEALLSSGVTDPYEFYKYVHVSEALLIFIVVGSHIVLERFFSQWYFRLAFVIGYALTIIFLLSAWAWAASIARLFNGDVCDAFGCYSNDGNGYGSAMAAG
;
A
#
# COMPACT_ATOMS: atom_id res chain seq x y z
N MET A 1 52.81 -23.73 -4.46
CA MET A 1 51.87 -22.77 -3.84
C MET A 1 51.68 -23.00 -2.33
N ALA A 2 51.38 -24.20 -1.84
CA ALA A 2 51.09 -24.45 -0.41
C ALA A 2 52.18 -23.98 0.58
N ALA A 3 53.47 -24.15 0.25
CA ALA A 3 54.58 -23.65 1.08
C ALA A 3 54.61 -22.12 1.21
N TRP A 4 54.18 -21.40 0.18
CA TRP A 4 54.16 -19.93 0.17
C TRP A 4 53.01 -19.41 1.04
N VAL A 5 51.84 -20.07 1.03
CA VAL A 5 50.72 -19.74 1.93
C VAL A 5 51.14 -19.96 3.39
N ASN A 6 51.80 -21.09 3.67
CA ASN A 6 52.24 -21.41 5.02
C ASN A 6 53.29 -20.41 5.55
N MET A 7 54.26 -20.03 4.71
CA MET A 7 55.37 -19.15 5.11
C MET A 7 54.98 -17.66 5.11
N LEU A 8 54.30 -17.18 4.07
CA LEU A 8 54.03 -15.74 3.87
C LEU A 8 52.73 -15.26 4.50
N LEU A 9 51.67 -16.08 4.48
CA LEU A 9 50.34 -15.66 4.97
C LEU A 9 50.07 -16.11 6.40
N LEU A 10 50.47 -17.33 6.77
CA LEU A 10 50.14 -17.93 8.07
C LEU A 10 51.33 -17.99 9.03
N SER A 11 52.56 -17.79 8.54
CA SER A 11 53.82 -17.97 9.27
C SER A 11 53.85 -19.25 10.13
N SER A 12 53.32 -20.35 9.59
CA SER A 12 53.15 -21.60 10.31
C SER A 12 54.10 -22.68 9.80
N SER A 13 54.47 -23.63 10.67
CA SER A 13 55.36 -24.77 10.36
C SER A 13 54.62 -26.12 10.33
N GLY A 14 53.28 -26.08 10.21
CA GLY A 14 52.44 -27.28 10.18
C GLY A 14 52.69 -28.18 8.96
N PRO A 15 52.24 -29.46 9.02
CA PRO A 15 52.42 -30.41 7.94
C PRO A 15 51.72 -29.94 6.65
N ILE A 16 52.44 -29.99 5.53
CA ILE A 16 51.91 -29.64 4.20
C ILE A 16 51.62 -30.93 3.45
N LYS A 17 50.36 -31.14 3.07
CA LYS A 17 49.94 -32.21 2.17
C LYS A 17 49.48 -31.59 0.86
N THR A 18 50.03 -32.04 -0.28
CA THR A 18 49.65 -31.58 -1.61
C THR A 18 49.02 -32.73 -2.37
N PRO A 19 47.68 -32.88 -2.32
CA PRO A 19 47.01 -33.85 -3.17
C PRO A 19 47.20 -33.48 -4.64
N VAL A 20 47.37 -34.50 -5.47
CA VAL A 20 47.42 -34.36 -6.92
C VAL A 20 46.29 -35.21 -7.47
N GLY A 21 45.15 -34.57 -7.68
CA GLY A 21 43.96 -35.17 -8.29
C GLY A 21 43.78 -34.70 -9.72
N ALA A 22 43.07 -35.50 -10.53
CA ALA A 22 42.69 -35.13 -11.90
C ALA A 22 41.41 -34.30 -11.92
N CYS A 23 40.27 -34.91 -11.56
CA CYS A 23 38.94 -34.32 -11.64
C CYS A 23 38.18 -34.44 -10.31
N ALA A 24 38.84 -34.07 -9.21
CA ALA A 24 38.21 -33.98 -7.88
C ALA A 24 39.12 -33.28 -6.86
N THR A 25 40.10 -32.50 -7.31
CA THR A 25 41.23 -32.03 -6.48
C THR A 25 40.76 -31.29 -5.23
N SER A 26 39.70 -30.50 -5.34
CA SER A 26 39.08 -29.80 -4.20
C SER A 26 38.41 -30.75 -3.20
N VAL A 27 37.74 -31.82 -3.66
CA VAL A 27 37.07 -32.81 -2.80
C VAL A 27 38.09 -33.71 -2.12
N GLU A 28 39.09 -34.17 -2.85
CA GLU A 28 40.21 -34.96 -2.31
C GLU A 28 40.97 -34.16 -1.24
N SER A 29 41.17 -32.86 -1.46
CA SER A 29 41.77 -31.96 -0.47
C SER A 29 40.95 -31.86 0.81
N VAL A 30 39.62 -31.89 0.71
CA VAL A 30 38.71 -31.88 1.88
C VAL A 30 38.80 -33.20 2.64
N ASP A 31 38.79 -34.33 1.94
CA ASP A 31 38.87 -35.66 2.55
C ASP A 31 40.20 -35.85 3.30
N ILE A 32 41.32 -35.50 2.67
CA ILE A 32 42.65 -35.51 3.31
C ILE A 32 42.70 -34.54 4.49
N GLY A 33 42.05 -33.38 4.40
CA GLY A 33 41.96 -32.42 5.49
C GLY A 33 41.20 -32.99 6.68
N TYR A 34 40.06 -33.64 6.42
CA TYR A 34 39.25 -34.32 7.42
C TYR A 34 40.03 -35.44 8.11
N GLU A 35 40.68 -36.34 7.35
CA GLU A 35 41.53 -37.39 7.90
C GLU A 35 42.65 -36.81 8.77
N THR A 36 43.28 -35.72 8.34
CA THR A 36 44.37 -35.08 9.08
C THR A 36 43.92 -34.54 10.45
N ILE A 37 42.66 -34.09 10.55
CA ILE A 37 42.05 -33.67 11.82
C ILE A 37 41.69 -34.89 12.67
N MET A 38 41.05 -35.90 12.08
CA MET A 38 40.60 -37.10 12.79
C MET A 38 41.76 -37.95 13.34
N GLU A 39 42.88 -38.00 12.62
CA GLU A 39 44.12 -38.65 13.07
C GLU A 39 44.87 -37.83 14.14
N GLY A 40 44.38 -36.64 14.50
CA GLY A 40 45.00 -35.75 15.49
C GLY A 40 46.31 -35.08 15.03
N LYS A 41 46.63 -35.14 13.73
CA LYS A 41 47.86 -34.58 13.16
C LYS A 41 47.78 -33.06 13.00
N ALA A 42 46.59 -32.48 12.95
CA ALA A 42 46.36 -31.04 12.98
C ALA A 42 45.04 -30.71 13.70
N LYS A 43 44.97 -29.55 14.37
CA LYS A 43 43.73 -29.06 15.00
C LYS A 43 42.86 -28.23 14.06
N ILE A 44 43.48 -27.57 13.08
CA ILE A 44 42.85 -26.73 12.07
C ILE A 44 43.58 -27.03 10.76
N VAL A 45 42.84 -27.27 9.68
CA VAL A 45 43.40 -27.50 8.34
C VAL A 45 42.70 -26.59 7.35
N PHE A 46 43.48 -25.88 6.54
CA PHE A 46 42.98 -25.13 5.39
C PHE A 46 43.07 -26.01 4.16
N VAL A 47 41.91 -26.26 3.55
CA VAL A 47 41.79 -27.11 2.35
C VAL A 47 41.34 -26.25 1.18
N GLY A 48 41.86 -26.56 0.00
CA GLY A 48 41.47 -25.89 -1.23
C GLY A 48 42.06 -26.63 -2.41
N GLY A 49 41.32 -26.63 -3.52
CA GLY A 49 41.81 -27.13 -4.80
C GLY A 49 41.74 -26.02 -5.83
N PHE A 50 42.58 -26.15 -6.85
CA PHE A 50 42.50 -25.36 -8.06
C PHE A 50 42.64 -26.33 -9.23
N ASP A 51 41.89 -26.09 -10.29
CA ASP A 51 42.04 -26.81 -11.54
C ASP A 51 42.89 -25.93 -12.46
N ASP A 52 43.99 -26.48 -12.97
CA ASP A 52 44.89 -25.80 -13.90
C ASP A 52 44.90 -26.53 -15.24
N PHE A 53 44.97 -25.77 -16.33
CA PHE A 53 45.03 -26.30 -17.68
C PHE A 53 46.38 -25.97 -18.29
N GLY A 54 47.26 -26.97 -18.33
CA GLY A 54 48.56 -26.90 -19.01
C GLY A 54 48.62 -27.85 -20.21
N GLU A 55 49.48 -27.53 -21.18
CA GLU A 55 49.68 -28.32 -22.40
C GLU A 55 50.08 -29.77 -22.10
N GLU A 56 51.07 -29.97 -21.21
CA GLU A 56 51.52 -31.30 -20.80
C GLU A 56 50.41 -32.10 -20.09
N GLY A 57 49.67 -31.45 -19.17
CA GLY A 57 48.54 -32.08 -18.49
C GLY A 57 47.44 -32.50 -19.46
N SER A 58 47.09 -31.65 -20.42
CA SER A 58 46.12 -31.97 -21.46
C SER A 58 46.57 -33.16 -22.33
N TYR A 59 47.86 -33.27 -22.64
CA TYR A 59 48.40 -34.37 -23.43
C TYR A 59 48.35 -35.71 -22.66
N GLU A 60 48.76 -35.71 -21.39
CA GLU A 60 48.74 -36.91 -20.56
C GLU A 60 47.31 -37.39 -20.26
N PHE A 61 46.37 -36.47 -19.98
CA PHE A 61 44.96 -36.85 -19.80
C PHE A 61 44.31 -37.37 -21.09
N ALA A 62 44.72 -36.87 -22.26
CA ALA A 62 44.29 -37.40 -23.55
C ALA A 62 44.82 -38.83 -23.77
N ASN A 63 46.08 -39.11 -23.42
CA ASN A 63 46.67 -40.45 -23.50
C ASN A 63 46.00 -41.45 -22.56
N MET A 64 45.56 -41.01 -21.38
CA MET A 64 44.77 -41.82 -20.45
C MET A 64 43.30 -41.98 -20.86
N LYS A 65 42.87 -41.35 -21.97
CA LYS A 65 41.47 -41.26 -22.41
C LYS A 65 40.53 -40.66 -21.35
N ALA A 66 41.07 -39.81 -20.48
CA ALA A 66 40.30 -39.13 -19.43
C ALA A 66 39.59 -37.86 -19.94
N THR A 67 39.92 -37.41 -21.15
CA THR A 67 39.30 -36.27 -21.84
C THR A 67 38.60 -36.71 -23.13
N SER A 68 37.51 -36.03 -23.48
CA SER A 68 36.75 -36.32 -24.69
C SER A 68 37.52 -35.96 -25.97
N ASN A 69 37.54 -36.85 -26.97
CA ASN A 69 38.18 -36.60 -28.26
C ASN A 69 37.22 -35.83 -29.19
N ALA A 70 37.54 -34.58 -29.50
CA ALA A 70 36.69 -33.72 -30.31
C ALA A 70 36.44 -34.26 -31.74
N VAL A 71 37.40 -34.98 -32.34
CA VAL A 71 37.28 -35.51 -33.71
C VAL A 71 36.32 -36.70 -33.74
N ASP A 72 36.46 -37.62 -32.78
CA ASP A 72 35.57 -38.76 -32.65
C ASP A 72 34.14 -38.29 -32.36
N GLU A 73 33.98 -37.31 -31.47
CA GLU A 73 32.68 -36.78 -31.09
C GLU A 73 31.99 -36.01 -32.24
N LEU A 74 32.75 -35.21 -33.01
CA LEU A 74 32.22 -34.57 -34.23
C LEU A 74 31.83 -35.59 -35.30
N ALA A 75 32.58 -36.68 -35.45
CA ALA A 75 32.23 -37.76 -36.38
C ALA A 75 30.91 -38.46 -35.97
N HIS A 76 30.58 -38.45 -34.68
CA HIS A 76 29.27 -38.87 -34.15
C HIS A 76 28.21 -37.76 -34.21
N GLY A 77 28.48 -36.63 -34.88
CA GLY A 77 27.54 -35.53 -35.09
C GLY A 77 27.31 -34.63 -33.87
N ARG A 78 28.20 -34.68 -32.86
CA ARG A 78 28.03 -33.95 -31.59
C ARG A 78 28.88 -32.68 -31.56
N THR A 79 28.26 -31.59 -31.13
CA THR A 79 28.94 -30.29 -30.92
C THR A 79 29.58 -30.23 -29.52
N PRO A 80 30.64 -29.42 -29.30
CA PRO A 80 31.30 -29.29 -28.00
C PRO A 80 30.37 -28.95 -26.82
N LYS A 81 29.24 -28.28 -27.08
CA LYS A 81 28.22 -27.93 -26.08
C LYS A 81 27.35 -29.12 -25.67
N GLU A 82 27.17 -30.10 -26.55
CA GLU A 82 26.37 -31.31 -26.31
C GLU A 82 27.15 -32.37 -25.54
N ILE A 83 28.48 -32.42 -25.72
CA ILE A 83 29.40 -33.38 -25.08
C ILE A 83 29.34 -33.31 -23.54
N LEU A 84 29.15 -32.13 -22.95
CA LEU A 84 29.20 -31.94 -21.49
C LEU A 84 27.89 -32.21 -20.75
N ARG A 85 26.76 -32.33 -21.46
CA ARG A 85 25.41 -32.29 -20.83
C ARG A 85 24.57 -33.52 -21.13
N LYS A 86 24.92 -34.31 -22.16
CA LYS A 86 24.11 -35.44 -22.62
C LYS A 86 23.98 -36.53 -21.56
N ASP A 87 25.08 -37.03 -21.00
CA ASP A 87 25.02 -38.17 -20.07
C ASP A 87 24.24 -37.84 -18.78
N ILE A 88 24.37 -36.59 -18.31
CA ILE A 88 23.62 -36.10 -17.14
C ILE A 88 22.13 -35.98 -17.47
N MET A 89 21.79 -35.41 -18.63
CA MET A 89 20.40 -35.28 -19.06
C MET A 89 19.76 -36.64 -19.34
N GLU A 90 20.47 -37.54 -20.01
CA GLU A 90 20.03 -38.90 -20.32
C GLU A 90 19.80 -39.68 -19.03
N THR A 91 20.76 -39.66 -18.10
CA THR A 91 20.60 -40.30 -16.77
C THR A 91 19.43 -39.69 -15.99
N SER A 92 19.27 -38.37 -16.03
CA SER A 92 18.15 -37.66 -15.37
C SER A 92 16.81 -38.04 -15.99
N GLU A 93 16.72 -38.11 -17.31
CA GLU A 93 15.52 -38.49 -18.04
C GLU A 93 15.14 -39.94 -17.78
N THR A 94 16.10 -40.87 -17.85
CA THR A 94 15.88 -42.28 -17.51
C THR A 94 15.37 -42.41 -16.07
N ARG A 95 16.01 -41.76 -15.10
CA ARG A 95 15.56 -41.79 -13.69
C ARG A 95 14.17 -41.18 -13.51
N ARG A 96 13.86 -40.09 -14.20
CA ARG A 96 12.53 -39.45 -14.17
C ARG A 96 11.45 -40.37 -14.74
N ILE A 97 11.74 -41.05 -15.85
CA ILE A 97 10.80 -41.99 -16.47
C ILE A 97 10.57 -43.19 -15.56
N VAL A 98 11.64 -43.80 -15.04
CA VAL A 98 11.55 -44.93 -14.10
C VAL A 98 10.77 -44.54 -12.83
N ALA A 99 11.02 -43.35 -12.26
CA ALA A 99 10.29 -42.88 -11.09
C ALA A 99 8.80 -42.65 -11.36
N LYS A 100 8.44 -42.14 -12.55
CA LYS A 100 7.03 -41.98 -12.95
C LYS A 100 6.36 -43.34 -13.14
N GLU A 101 7.02 -44.28 -13.80
CA GLU A 101 6.47 -45.63 -14.03
C GLU A 101 6.25 -46.37 -12.71
N ASN A 102 7.24 -46.33 -11.81
CA ASN A 102 7.13 -46.92 -10.47
C ASN A 102 5.98 -46.30 -9.66
N ALA A 103 5.74 -44.98 -9.80
CA ALA A 103 4.62 -44.31 -9.14
C ALA A 103 3.27 -44.78 -9.69
N ILE A 104 3.16 -44.95 -11.01
CA ILE A 104 1.95 -45.48 -11.67
C ILE A 104 1.71 -46.94 -11.25
N GLU A 105 2.74 -47.77 -11.28
CA GLU A 105 2.65 -49.18 -10.86
C GLU A 105 2.22 -49.29 -9.39
N ASN A 106 2.83 -48.50 -8.51
CA ASN A 106 2.46 -48.42 -7.10
C ASN A 106 0.98 -48.03 -6.92
N LYS A 107 0.47 -47.08 -7.71
CA LYS A 107 -0.94 -46.67 -7.69
C LYS A 107 -1.88 -47.79 -8.16
N VAL A 108 -1.48 -48.59 -9.16
CA VAL A 108 -2.27 -49.73 -9.65
C VAL A 108 -2.31 -50.86 -8.62
N VAL A 109 -1.18 -51.17 -7.99
CA VAL A 109 -1.04 -52.28 -7.03
C VAL A 109 -1.71 -51.95 -5.69
N ASN A 110 -1.46 -50.75 -5.14
CA ASN A 110 -1.90 -50.37 -3.80
C ASN A 110 -3.18 -49.53 -3.78
N GLY A 111 -3.72 -49.20 -4.96
CA GLY A 111 -4.91 -48.37 -5.12
C GLY A 111 -4.67 -46.88 -4.84
N PRO A 112 -5.66 -46.02 -5.17
CA PRO A 112 -5.56 -44.56 -5.03
C PRO A 112 -5.47 -44.09 -3.57
N ASP A 113 -5.91 -44.89 -2.60
CA ASP A 113 -5.87 -44.54 -1.18
C ASP A 113 -4.45 -44.57 -0.60
N SER A 114 -3.55 -45.36 -1.20
CA SER A 114 -2.15 -45.43 -0.78
C SER A 114 -1.41 -44.11 -1.00
N GLU A 115 -1.76 -43.34 -2.05
CA GLU A 115 -1.16 -42.03 -2.34
C GLU A 115 -1.64 -40.96 -1.35
N LEU A 116 -2.85 -41.08 -0.80
CA LEU A 116 -3.40 -40.13 0.18
C LEU A 116 -2.59 -40.11 1.48
N LEU A 117 -2.02 -41.25 1.89
CA LEU A 117 -1.18 -41.37 3.09
C LEU A 117 0.13 -40.57 2.97
N TYR A 118 0.64 -40.39 1.75
CA TYR A 118 1.86 -39.62 1.48
C TYR A 118 1.59 -38.16 1.13
N LYS A 119 0.33 -37.80 0.86
CA LYS A 119 -0.05 -36.42 0.55
C LYS A 119 -0.06 -35.58 1.82
N LYS A 120 1.04 -34.87 2.06
CA LYS A 120 1.11 -33.88 3.13
C LYS A 120 0.07 -32.79 2.90
N LYS A 121 -0.78 -32.54 3.89
CA LYS A 121 -1.68 -31.39 3.90
C LYS A 121 -0.85 -30.14 4.21
N LEU A 122 -0.59 -29.33 3.19
CA LEU A 122 0.01 -28.01 3.35
C LEU A 122 -1.07 -27.06 3.87
N ILE A 123 -0.76 -26.32 4.93
CA ILE A 123 -1.63 -25.28 5.46
C ILE A 123 -1.15 -23.98 4.86
N GLU A 124 -2.04 -23.30 4.17
CA GLU A 124 -1.76 -22.01 3.56
C GLU A 124 -2.08 -20.89 4.55
N PRO A 125 -1.22 -19.86 4.62
CA PRO A 125 -1.45 -18.73 5.51
C PRO A 125 -2.66 -17.92 5.04
N ARG A 126 -3.43 -17.41 6.01
CA ARG A 126 -4.47 -16.41 5.80
C ARG A 126 -4.06 -15.14 6.53
N ALA A 127 -4.47 -13.99 6.02
CA ALA A 127 -4.22 -12.73 6.70
C ALA A 127 -4.92 -12.75 8.06
N ASN A 128 -4.16 -12.44 9.11
CA ASN A 128 -4.72 -12.26 10.44
C ASN A 128 -4.30 -10.89 10.97
N MET A 129 -5.08 -9.87 10.64
CA MET A 129 -4.82 -8.50 11.09
C MET A 129 -4.93 -8.41 12.60
N LYS A 130 -3.92 -7.80 13.21
CA LYS A 130 -3.87 -7.57 14.64
C LYS A 130 -3.79 -6.08 14.91
N PHE A 131 -4.46 -5.66 15.97
CA PHE A 131 -4.17 -4.39 16.61
C PHE A 131 -3.00 -4.64 17.56
N ASP A 132 -1.81 -4.23 17.13
CA ASP A 132 -0.58 -4.38 17.93
C ASP A 132 -0.57 -3.34 19.06
N PHE A 133 -1.27 -3.65 20.15
CA PHE A 133 -1.15 -2.88 21.38
C PHE A 133 0.26 -3.02 21.96
N PRO A 134 0.80 -1.97 22.59
CA PRO A 134 2.07 -2.06 23.27
C PRO A 134 2.07 -3.21 24.30
N PRO A 135 3.09 -4.09 24.31
CA PRO A 135 3.18 -5.14 25.31
C PRO A 135 3.29 -4.52 26.71
N LEU A 136 2.51 -5.05 27.65
CA LEU A 136 2.55 -4.57 29.02
C LEU A 136 3.88 -5.01 29.67
N PRO A 137 4.65 -4.09 30.29
CA PRO A 137 5.91 -4.44 30.93
C PRO A 137 5.70 -5.36 32.12
N ASP A 138 6.67 -6.26 32.36
CA ASP A 138 6.60 -7.17 33.50
C ASP A 138 6.82 -6.41 34.82
N TRP A 139 5.93 -6.64 35.79
CA TRP A 139 5.97 -5.90 37.05
C TRP A 139 7.26 -6.17 37.83
N ASP A 140 7.67 -7.43 37.97
CA ASP A 140 8.78 -7.81 38.85
C ASP A 140 10.13 -7.48 38.21
N ALA A 141 10.27 -7.68 36.89
CA ALA A 141 11.52 -7.48 36.18
C ALA A 141 11.77 -6.00 35.80
N GLU A 142 10.73 -5.29 35.35
CA GLU A 142 10.89 -3.96 34.73
C GLU A 142 10.38 -2.82 35.60
N ILE A 143 9.25 -3.01 36.29
CA ILE A 143 8.58 -1.92 37.02
C ILE A 143 9.07 -1.81 38.47
N ALA A 144 9.15 -2.93 39.20
CA ALA A 144 9.49 -2.95 40.62
C ALA A 144 10.81 -2.21 40.96
N PRO A 145 11.91 -2.36 40.18
CA PRO A 145 13.16 -1.62 40.45
C PRO A 145 13.03 -0.10 40.30
N LEU A 146 12.10 0.36 39.47
CA LEU A 146 11.86 1.79 39.19
C LEU A 146 10.80 2.38 40.14
N ASN A 147 9.80 1.58 40.52
CA ASN A 147 8.68 1.98 41.35
C ASN A 147 9.14 2.51 42.72
N ASP A 148 10.13 1.88 43.35
CA ASP A 148 10.67 2.33 44.64
C ASP A 148 11.22 3.76 44.62
N LYS A 149 11.67 4.24 43.45
CA LYS A 149 12.20 5.59 43.27
C LYS A 149 11.18 6.58 42.73
N LEU A 150 10.30 6.12 41.83
CA LEU A 150 9.42 6.99 41.03
C LEU A 150 8.00 7.10 41.59
N LYS A 151 7.59 6.20 42.49
CA LYS A 151 6.23 6.18 43.03
C LYS A 151 5.89 7.49 43.73
N GLY A 152 4.86 8.18 43.25
CA GLY A 152 4.38 9.44 43.81
C GLY A 152 5.23 10.67 43.45
N MET A 153 6.22 10.55 42.56
CA MET A 153 7.00 11.71 42.07
C MET A 153 6.21 12.61 41.13
N VAL A 154 5.21 12.06 40.43
CA VAL A 154 4.42 12.77 39.43
C VAL A 154 2.93 12.59 39.73
N ASP A 155 2.19 13.67 39.60
CA ASP A 155 0.73 13.69 39.61
C ASP A 155 0.22 13.12 38.29
N LEU A 156 -0.34 11.91 38.33
CA LEU A 156 -0.78 11.19 37.13
C LEU A 156 -1.92 11.91 36.39
N GLU A 157 -2.71 12.76 37.07
CA GLU A 157 -3.76 13.57 36.44
C GLU A 157 -3.18 14.64 35.49
N LYS A 158 -1.90 14.99 35.65
CA LYS A 158 -1.21 15.99 34.83
C LYS A 158 -0.28 15.38 33.78
N VAL A 159 -0.19 14.05 33.73
CA VAL A 159 0.62 13.35 32.75
C VAL A 159 -0.23 13.06 31.52
N VAL A 160 0.13 13.68 30.41
CA VAL A 160 -0.52 13.41 29.12
C VAL A 160 0.07 12.12 28.54
N VAL A 161 -0.81 11.23 28.09
CA VAL A 161 -0.46 9.97 27.43
C VAL A 161 -1.17 9.89 26.08
N VAL A 162 -0.53 9.22 25.12
CA VAL A 162 -1.18 8.87 23.84
C VAL A 162 -1.81 7.50 24.01
N THR A 163 -3.13 7.41 23.91
CA THR A 163 -3.87 6.16 24.07
C THR A 163 -4.12 5.46 22.74
N GLY A 164 -4.18 6.20 21.64
CA GLY A 164 -4.36 5.67 20.28
C GLY A 164 -3.94 6.69 19.23
N PHE A 165 -3.67 6.21 18.03
CA PHE A 165 -3.32 7.02 16.86
C PHE A 165 -3.76 6.32 15.57
N ALA A 166 -4.01 7.11 14.54
CA ALA A 166 -4.25 6.64 13.18
C ALA A 166 -3.99 7.77 12.19
N GLU A 167 -3.99 7.43 10.91
CA GLU A 167 -3.77 8.37 9.82
C GLU A 167 -4.52 7.87 8.58
N VAL A 168 -4.87 8.79 7.69
CA VAL A 168 -5.24 8.48 6.31
C VAL A 168 -4.27 9.24 5.42
N GLY A 169 -3.45 8.49 4.68
CA GLY A 169 -2.34 9.06 3.93
C GLY A 169 -2.02 8.30 2.64
N PRO A 170 -0.90 8.65 1.97
CA PRO A 170 -0.53 8.07 0.68
C PRO A 170 -0.31 6.56 0.70
N TRP A 171 0.00 5.99 1.86
CA TRP A 171 0.21 4.55 2.05
C TRP A 171 -0.96 3.86 2.74
N GLY A 172 -2.17 4.45 2.72
CA GLY A 172 -3.33 3.90 3.42
C GLY A 172 -3.39 4.42 4.85
N ASN A 173 -3.38 3.52 5.83
CA ASN A 173 -3.44 3.86 7.25
C ASN A 173 -2.09 3.67 7.96
N SER A 174 -2.08 3.83 9.28
CA SER A 174 -0.85 3.80 10.07
C SER A 174 -0.14 2.45 10.04
N ARG A 175 -0.88 1.34 9.87
CA ARG A 175 -0.33 -0.03 9.80
C ARG A 175 0.39 -0.25 8.47
N THR A 176 -0.29 -0.01 7.37
CA THR A 176 0.26 -0.19 6.02
C THR A 176 1.41 0.79 5.76
N ARG A 177 1.29 2.05 6.22
CA ARG A 177 2.38 3.03 6.16
C ARG A 177 3.59 2.59 6.98
N TRP A 178 3.39 2.04 8.18
CA TRP A 178 4.49 1.53 9.00
C TRP A 178 5.24 0.37 8.33
N GLU A 179 4.53 -0.57 7.70
CA GLU A 179 5.20 -1.67 6.97
C GLU A 179 6.08 -1.13 5.84
N MET A 180 5.55 -0.18 5.05
CA MET A 180 6.30 0.41 3.96
C MET A 180 7.46 1.28 4.44
N GLU A 181 7.32 1.95 5.58
CA GLU A 181 8.37 2.78 6.19
C GLU A 181 9.48 1.95 6.83
N ALA A 182 9.13 0.88 7.56
CA ALA A 182 10.08 0.09 8.33
C ALA A 182 10.74 -1.03 7.51
N TYR A 183 10.00 -1.66 6.59
CA TYR A 183 10.45 -2.85 5.85
C TYR A 183 10.56 -2.63 4.34
N GLY A 184 9.84 -1.65 3.79
CA GLY A 184 9.85 -1.35 2.35
C GLY A 184 9.09 -2.38 1.49
N GLU A 185 8.35 -3.29 2.11
CA GLU A 185 7.47 -4.26 1.47
C GLU A 185 6.25 -4.53 2.35
N PHE A 186 5.13 -4.94 1.76
CA PHE A 186 3.93 -5.31 2.50
C PHE A 186 3.98 -6.78 2.96
N SER A 187 3.48 -7.03 4.16
CA SER A 187 3.13 -8.37 4.61
C SER A 187 1.90 -8.90 3.84
N ILE A 188 1.45 -10.13 4.15
CA ILE A 188 0.18 -10.62 3.60
C ILE A 188 -0.95 -9.73 4.12
N GLU A 189 -0.93 -9.42 5.41
CA GLU A 189 -1.88 -8.54 6.09
C GLU A 189 -1.90 -7.16 5.45
N GLY A 190 -0.76 -6.48 5.34
CA GLY A 190 -0.70 -5.15 4.74
C GLY A 190 -1.16 -5.13 3.28
N CYS A 191 -0.88 -6.19 2.52
CA CYS A 191 -1.34 -6.29 1.14
C CYS A 191 -2.86 -6.51 1.04
N VAL A 192 -3.44 -7.33 1.92
CA VAL A 192 -4.91 -7.49 2.02
C VAL A 192 -5.57 -6.16 2.43
N GLU A 193 -4.99 -5.43 3.39
CA GLU A 193 -5.49 -4.13 3.84
C GLU A 193 -5.50 -3.13 2.69
N MET A 194 -4.36 -2.96 2.00
CA MET A 194 -4.26 -2.06 0.86
C MET A 194 -5.18 -2.45 -0.29
N ALA A 195 -5.32 -3.74 -0.59
CA ALA A 195 -6.25 -4.22 -1.60
C ALA A 195 -7.70 -3.89 -1.24
N TRP A 196 -8.09 -3.95 0.03
CA TRP A 196 -9.41 -3.56 0.50
C TRP A 196 -9.61 -2.05 0.45
N ILE A 197 -8.65 -1.26 0.94
CA ILE A 197 -8.66 0.21 0.92
C ILE A 197 -8.90 0.70 -0.52
N MET A 198 -8.12 0.19 -1.48
CA MET A 198 -8.22 0.54 -2.90
C MET A 198 -9.47 -0.06 -3.58
N GLY A 199 -10.21 -0.96 -2.92
CA GLY A 199 -11.41 -1.59 -3.47
C GLY A 199 -11.13 -2.60 -4.57
N LEU A 200 -9.96 -3.23 -4.54
CA LEU A 200 -9.61 -4.34 -5.42
C LEU A 200 -10.30 -5.63 -4.97
N ILE A 201 -10.52 -5.77 -3.66
CA ILE A 201 -11.23 -6.88 -3.05
C ILE A 201 -12.41 -6.37 -2.22
N LYS A 202 -13.42 -7.23 -2.06
CA LYS A 202 -14.56 -7.01 -1.16
C LYS A 202 -14.88 -8.30 -0.42
N ASN A 203 -15.33 -8.17 0.82
CA ASN A 203 -15.81 -9.34 1.56
C ASN A 203 -17.15 -9.80 0.97
N HIS A 204 -17.33 -11.11 0.81
CA HIS A 204 -18.59 -11.70 0.40
C HIS A 204 -18.94 -12.86 1.32
N ASN A 205 -20.13 -12.79 1.90
CA ASN A 205 -20.70 -13.86 2.70
C ASN A 205 -22.05 -14.28 2.12
N GLY A 206 -22.05 -15.36 1.34
CA GLY A 206 -23.24 -15.83 0.64
C GLY A 206 -22.94 -16.86 -0.46
N PRO A 207 -23.98 -17.34 -1.17
CA PRO A 207 -23.78 -18.32 -2.23
C PRO A 207 -23.15 -17.70 -3.49
N ILE A 208 -21.99 -18.22 -3.90
CA ILE A 208 -21.37 -17.92 -5.20
C ILE A 208 -21.50 -19.15 -6.09
N LYS A 209 -22.10 -18.97 -7.28
CA LYS A 209 -22.31 -20.07 -8.26
C LYS A 209 -22.97 -21.31 -7.61
N GLY A 210 -23.91 -21.07 -6.68
CA GLY A 210 -24.67 -22.11 -5.96
C GLY A 210 -23.94 -22.78 -4.79
N LYS A 211 -22.70 -22.39 -4.47
CA LYS A 211 -21.95 -22.89 -3.32
C LYS A 211 -21.84 -21.83 -2.23
N PRO A 212 -22.02 -22.17 -0.94
CA PRO A 212 -21.76 -21.23 0.14
C PRO A 212 -20.29 -20.80 0.11
N TYR A 213 -20.05 -19.50 0.10
CA TYR A 213 -18.72 -18.92 0.12
C TYR A 213 -18.66 -17.79 1.14
N SER A 214 -17.58 -17.77 1.91
CA SER A 214 -17.25 -16.71 2.84
C SER A 214 -15.78 -16.40 2.70
N GLY A 215 -15.47 -15.17 2.29
CA GLY A 215 -14.10 -14.72 2.06
C GLY A 215 -14.04 -13.57 1.06
N TRP A 216 -12.84 -13.37 0.52
CA TRP A 216 -12.56 -12.29 -0.41
C TRP A 216 -13.04 -12.60 -1.82
N VAL A 217 -13.61 -11.60 -2.49
CA VAL A 217 -13.88 -11.66 -3.93
C VAL A 217 -13.24 -10.46 -4.61
N ASP A 218 -12.79 -10.66 -5.85
CA ASP A 218 -12.35 -9.58 -6.71
C ASP A 218 -13.51 -8.61 -6.95
N ALA A 219 -13.30 -7.31 -6.72
CA ALA A 219 -14.35 -6.31 -6.87
C ALA A 219 -14.83 -6.16 -8.31
N LYS A 220 -13.95 -6.37 -9.30
CA LYS A 220 -14.25 -6.25 -10.74
C LYS A 220 -14.89 -7.51 -11.30
N THR A 221 -14.34 -8.68 -11.00
CA THR A 221 -14.84 -9.95 -11.60
C THR A 221 -15.90 -10.65 -10.75
N GLY A 222 -15.92 -10.39 -9.44
CA GLY A 222 -16.77 -11.11 -8.49
C GLY A 222 -16.32 -12.55 -8.23
N ASP A 223 -15.15 -12.96 -8.71
CA ASP A 223 -14.62 -14.29 -8.47
C ASP A 223 -13.96 -14.39 -7.08
N PRO A 224 -14.09 -15.55 -6.40
CA PRO A 224 -13.37 -15.84 -5.16
C PRO A 224 -11.86 -15.64 -5.30
N ILE A 225 -11.25 -15.02 -4.30
CA ILE A 225 -9.80 -14.90 -4.17
C ILE A 225 -9.37 -15.32 -2.78
N GLU A 226 -8.25 -16.03 -2.69
CA GLU A 226 -7.63 -16.43 -1.43
C GLU A 226 -6.51 -15.45 -1.06
N ASP A 227 -6.28 -15.28 0.24
CA ASP A 227 -5.33 -14.31 0.80
C ASP A 227 -3.91 -14.44 0.20
N LYS A 228 -3.45 -15.67 -0.02
CA LYS A 228 -2.14 -15.96 -0.63
C LYS A 228 -2.00 -15.44 -2.06
N ASP A 229 -3.11 -15.29 -2.78
CA ASP A 229 -3.13 -14.87 -4.19
C ASP A 229 -3.33 -13.36 -4.32
N ILE A 230 -3.67 -12.65 -3.24
CA ILE A 230 -3.84 -11.20 -3.22
C ILE A 230 -2.52 -10.50 -3.52
N LYS A 231 -1.43 -10.89 -2.83
CA LYS A 231 -0.11 -10.27 -3.01
C LYS A 231 0.42 -10.44 -4.45
N PRO A 232 0.54 -11.66 -5.02
CA PRO A 232 1.00 -11.82 -6.40
C PRO A 232 0.13 -11.13 -7.45
N LYS A 233 -1.18 -10.98 -7.20
CA LYS A 233 -2.13 -10.41 -8.17
C LYS A 233 -2.19 -8.88 -8.12
N PHE A 234 -2.20 -8.29 -6.93
CA PHE A 234 -2.52 -6.88 -6.74
C PHE A 234 -1.36 -6.02 -6.25
N GLU A 235 -0.29 -6.59 -5.69
CA GLU A 235 0.84 -5.80 -5.14
C GLU A 235 1.42 -4.81 -6.14
N LYS A 236 1.62 -5.23 -7.39
CA LYS A 236 2.12 -4.35 -8.45
C LYS A 236 1.21 -3.13 -8.66
N HIS A 237 -0.10 -3.35 -8.73
CA HIS A 237 -1.08 -2.28 -8.88
C HIS A 237 -1.15 -1.39 -7.63
N ILE A 238 -1.04 -1.98 -6.44
CA ILE A 238 -1.00 -1.24 -5.16
C ILE A 238 0.19 -0.28 -5.15
N LEU A 239 1.38 -0.74 -5.51
CA LEU A 239 2.60 0.07 -5.52
C LEU A 239 2.57 1.17 -6.61
N GLU A 240 1.97 0.92 -7.77
CA GLU A 240 1.85 1.90 -8.85
C GLU A 240 0.88 3.05 -8.48
N HIS A 241 -0.15 2.76 -7.68
CA HIS A 241 -1.24 3.67 -7.33
C HIS A 241 -1.29 4.06 -5.85
N SER A 242 -0.18 3.95 -5.14
CA SER A 242 -0.02 4.40 -3.74
C SER A 242 1.25 5.24 -3.59
N GLY A 243 1.35 6.00 -2.50
CA GLY A 243 2.53 6.78 -2.18
C GLY A 243 2.73 8.02 -3.06
N ILE A 244 4.00 8.37 -3.30
CA ILE A 244 4.41 9.53 -4.10
C ILE A 244 4.43 9.12 -5.57
N ARG A 245 3.51 9.69 -6.36
CA ARG A 245 3.36 9.37 -7.78
C ARG A 245 2.88 10.57 -8.60
N LEU A 246 2.81 10.40 -9.92
CA LEU A 246 2.23 11.40 -10.81
C LEU A 246 0.79 11.69 -10.43
N ILE A 247 0.39 12.96 -10.51
CA ILE A 247 -0.97 13.39 -10.19
C ILE A 247 -1.95 12.66 -11.11
N GLU A 248 -2.89 11.94 -10.50
CA GLU A 248 -3.99 11.27 -11.19
C GLU A 248 -5.19 12.23 -11.23
N PRO A 249 -5.59 12.74 -12.42
CA PRO A 249 -6.66 13.74 -12.52
C PRO A 249 -7.99 13.27 -11.94
N GLU A 250 -8.25 11.96 -11.95
CA GLU A 250 -9.46 11.34 -11.41
C GLU A 250 -9.64 11.58 -9.91
N LEU A 251 -8.54 11.79 -9.17
CA LEU A 251 -8.58 12.05 -7.73
C LEU A 251 -8.82 13.53 -7.38
N PHE A 252 -8.74 14.42 -8.37
CA PHE A 252 -8.74 15.88 -8.17
C PHE A 252 -9.66 16.59 -9.18
N ASP A 253 -10.87 16.07 -9.40
CA ASP A 253 -11.90 16.67 -10.27
C ASP A 253 -11.42 17.02 -11.69
N GLY A 254 -10.53 16.20 -12.25
CA GLY A 254 -9.97 16.42 -13.60
C GLY A 254 -8.80 17.40 -13.65
N TYR A 255 -8.17 17.70 -12.51
CA TYR A 255 -6.98 18.54 -12.46
C TYR A 255 -5.79 17.89 -13.20
N ASP A 256 -5.43 18.46 -14.34
CA ASP A 256 -4.18 18.16 -15.04
C ASP A 256 -3.17 19.30 -14.84
N PRO A 257 -2.04 19.04 -14.17
CA PRO A 257 -0.95 20.01 -14.04
C PRO A 257 -0.40 20.55 -15.36
N ASN A 258 -0.47 19.78 -16.45
CA ASN A 258 -0.02 20.23 -17.78
C ASN A 258 -1.01 21.20 -18.43
N GLN A 259 -2.27 21.15 -18.02
CA GLN A 259 -3.36 21.95 -18.55
C GLN A 259 -4.11 22.67 -17.42
N LYS A 260 -3.39 23.38 -16.54
CA LYS A 260 -4.03 24.16 -15.47
C LYS A 260 -4.78 25.35 -16.07
N GLN A 261 -6.10 25.29 -16.05
CA GLN A 261 -6.96 26.38 -16.54
C GLN A 261 -6.84 27.61 -15.63
N LEU A 262 -6.52 28.75 -16.23
CA LEU A 262 -6.53 30.06 -15.59
C LEU A 262 -7.37 31.01 -16.43
N LEU A 263 -8.17 31.85 -15.79
CA LEU A 263 -8.90 32.90 -16.48
C LEU A 263 -8.01 34.14 -16.58
N HIS A 264 -7.81 34.65 -17.78
CA HIS A 264 -7.09 35.89 -18.03
C HIS A 264 -8.09 36.99 -18.37
N GLU A 265 -8.09 38.07 -17.59
CA GLU A 265 -8.90 39.24 -17.89
C GLU A 265 -8.32 39.97 -19.09
N VAL A 266 -9.15 40.21 -20.09
CA VAL A 266 -8.85 41.05 -21.23
C VAL A 266 -9.94 42.10 -21.39
N VAL A 267 -9.55 43.28 -21.87
CA VAL A 267 -10.50 44.35 -22.17
C VAL A 267 -10.86 44.27 -23.64
N ILE A 268 -12.15 44.31 -23.93
CA ILE A 268 -12.68 44.26 -25.30
C ILE A 268 -12.25 45.54 -26.06
N GLU A 269 -11.62 45.39 -27.22
CA GLU A 269 -11.16 46.50 -28.05
C GLU A 269 -12.18 47.00 -29.09
N GLU A 270 -13.12 46.12 -29.48
CA GLU A 270 -14.19 46.35 -30.45
C GLU A 270 -15.49 45.68 -29.96
N ASP A 271 -16.64 46.28 -30.26
CA ASP A 271 -17.94 45.73 -29.83
C ASP A 271 -18.12 44.29 -30.33
N LEU A 272 -18.46 43.37 -29.41
CA LEU A 272 -18.65 41.95 -29.73
C LEU A 272 -19.96 41.73 -30.51
N GLU A 273 -20.02 40.61 -31.21
CA GLU A 273 -21.27 40.15 -31.81
C GLU A 273 -22.34 39.93 -30.73
N PRO A 274 -23.58 40.39 -30.96
CA PRO A 274 -24.64 40.20 -29.99
C PRO A 274 -25.00 38.73 -29.84
N PHE A 275 -25.33 38.33 -28.61
CA PHE A 275 -25.84 36.98 -28.32
C PHE A 275 -27.16 37.08 -27.56
N GLU A 276 -27.97 36.02 -27.66
CA GLU A 276 -29.27 35.93 -26.99
C GLU A 276 -29.09 35.41 -25.56
N ALA A 277 -29.79 36.04 -24.62
CA ALA A 277 -29.85 35.64 -23.23
C ALA A 277 -31.24 35.93 -22.64
N SER A 278 -31.56 35.22 -21.55
CA SER A 278 -32.78 35.49 -20.80
C SER A 278 -32.81 36.93 -20.30
N LYS A 279 -34.02 37.48 -20.09
CA LYS A 279 -34.18 38.83 -19.53
C LYS A 279 -33.41 39.01 -18.22
N GLU A 280 -33.45 38.02 -17.33
CA GLU A 280 -32.77 38.06 -16.04
C GLU A 280 -31.24 38.15 -16.24
N THR A 281 -30.67 37.28 -17.08
CA THR A 281 -29.23 37.27 -17.37
C THR A 281 -28.78 38.55 -18.10
N ALA A 282 -29.61 39.10 -19.00
CA ALA A 282 -29.30 40.37 -19.67
C ALA A 282 -29.26 41.55 -18.68
N GLU A 283 -30.19 41.59 -17.72
CA GLU A 283 -30.18 42.58 -16.63
C GLU A 283 -28.97 42.41 -15.70
N GLU A 284 -28.51 41.17 -15.46
CA GLU A 284 -27.27 40.89 -14.72
C GLU A 284 -26.03 41.42 -15.45
N PHE A 285 -25.89 41.16 -16.75
CA PHE A 285 -24.81 41.74 -17.55
C PHE A 285 -24.84 43.27 -17.52
N LYS A 286 -26.04 43.87 -17.60
CA LYS A 286 -26.21 45.32 -17.52
C LYS A 286 -25.79 45.88 -16.16
N ARG A 287 -26.02 45.14 -15.07
CA ARG A 287 -25.64 45.51 -13.72
C ARG A 287 -24.13 45.49 -13.51
N GLU A 288 -23.44 44.47 -14.04
CA GLU A 288 -21.99 44.32 -13.91
C GLU A 288 -21.22 45.30 -14.80
N HIS A 289 -21.62 45.43 -16.07
CA HIS A 289 -20.85 46.19 -17.07
C HIS A 289 -21.37 47.61 -17.34
N GLY A 290 -22.54 47.99 -16.82
CA GLY A 290 -23.06 49.36 -16.89
C GLY A 290 -23.15 49.91 -18.32
N ASP A 291 -22.45 51.00 -18.61
CA ASP A 291 -22.44 51.64 -19.94
C ASP A 291 -21.72 50.82 -21.02
N LYS A 292 -20.97 49.79 -20.60
CA LYS A 292 -20.15 48.95 -21.49
C LYS A 292 -20.92 47.74 -22.05
N VAL A 293 -22.24 47.69 -21.88
CA VAL A 293 -23.11 46.68 -22.46
C VAL A 293 -24.47 47.29 -22.85
N GLU A 294 -25.00 46.87 -23.99
CA GLU A 294 -26.36 47.19 -24.44
C GLU A 294 -27.21 45.93 -24.41
N ILE A 295 -28.47 46.09 -24.01
CA ILE A 295 -29.45 45.02 -24.02
C ILE A 295 -30.68 45.49 -24.80
N PHE A 296 -31.19 44.64 -25.70
CA PHE A 296 -32.37 44.92 -26.52
C PHE A 296 -33.35 43.77 -26.42
N GLU A 297 -34.62 44.05 -26.16
CA GLU A 297 -35.66 43.03 -26.15
C GLU A 297 -36.01 42.60 -27.57
N ILE A 298 -36.08 41.29 -27.80
CA ILE A 298 -36.58 40.71 -29.05
C ILE A 298 -38.11 40.60 -28.92
N PRO A 299 -38.88 41.38 -29.70
CA PRO A 299 -40.34 41.43 -29.55
C PRO A 299 -41.07 40.10 -29.82
N GLU A 300 -40.40 39.16 -30.50
CA GLU A 300 -40.99 37.91 -30.98
C GLU A 300 -40.80 36.74 -30.00
N SER A 301 -39.68 36.71 -29.26
CA SER A 301 -39.33 35.62 -28.33
C SER A 301 -39.39 36.02 -26.85
N GLY A 302 -39.35 37.32 -26.54
CA GLY A 302 -39.20 37.82 -25.16
C GLY A 302 -37.79 37.65 -24.58
N GLU A 303 -36.86 37.09 -25.37
CA GLU A 303 -35.43 37.02 -25.04
C GLU A 303 -34.76 38.38 -25.28
N TYR A 304 -33.59 38.58 -24.67
CA TYR A 304 -32.84 39.83 -24.78
C TYR A 304 -31.54 39.58 -25.55
N ILE A 305 -31.24 40.48 -26.48
CA ILE A 305 -29.96 40.54 -27.18
C ILE A 305 -28.99 41.34 -26.32
N VAL A 306 -27.89 40.70 -25.89
CA VAL A 306 -26.81 41.34 -25.14
C VAL A 306 -25.67 41.66 -26.10
N ARG A 307 -25.32 42.94 -26.22
CA ARG A 307 -24.15 43.42 -26.98
C ARG A 307 -23.12 44.00 -26.00
N MET A 308 -22.01 43.30 -25.85
CA MET A 308 -20.85 43.77 -25.08
C MET A 308 -20.06 44.81 -25.88
N LYS A 309 -19.82 45.97 -25.29
CA LYS A 309 -19.12 47.08 -25.96
C LYS A 309 -17.63 47.10 -25.63
N LYS A 310 -16.90 47.83 -26.46
CA LYS A 310 -15.52 48.23 -26.20
C LYS A 310 -15.35 48.74 -24.77
N GLY A 311 -14.33 48.22 -24.09
CA GLY A 311 -13.97 48.61 -22.74
C GLY A 311 -14.54 47.72 -21.63
N ALA A 312 -15.43 46.77 -21.93
CA ALA A 312 -15.84 45.74 -20.98
C ALA A 312 -14.73 44.70 -20.75
N GLY A 313 -14.64 44.16 -19.53
CA GLY A 313 -13.69 43.11 -19.16
C GLY A 313 -14.29 41.74 -19.45
N LEU A 314 -13.51 40.86 -20.06
CA LEU A 314 -13.88 39.49 -20.40
C LEU A 314 -12.82 38.52 -19.87
N TRP A 315 -13.27 37.37 -19.38
CA TRP A 315 -12.40 36.32 -18.84
C TRP A 315 -12.17 35.24 -19.88
N ILE A 316 -10.96 35.18 -20.44
CA ILE A 316 -10.58 34.16 -21.42
C ILE A 316 -9.82 33.04 -20.71
N PRO A 317 -10.28 31.77 -20.78
CA PRO A 317 -9.52 30.63 -20.30
C PRO A 317 -8.19 30.48 -21.07
N LYS A 318 -7.10 30.32 -20.34
CA LYS A 318 -5.79 29.90 -20.86
C LYS A 318 -5.28 28.72 -20.05
N ALA A 319 -4.49 27.85 -20.68
CA ALA A 319 -3.83 26.74 -20.01
C ALA A 319 -2.41 27.16 -19.61
N LEU A 320 -2.07 27.01 -18.33
CA LEU A 320 -0.71 27.12 -17.85
C LEU A 320 -0.13 25.71 -17.68
N ARG A 321 1.10 25.52 -18.16
CA ARG A 321 1.87 24.32 -17.84
C ARG A 321 2.50 24.52 -16.46
N PHE A 322 2.07 23.72 -15.50
CA PHE A 322 2.65 23.69 -14.16
C PHE A 322 3.77 22.65 -14.09
N ASP A 323 4.81 22.93 -13.32
CA ASP A 323 6.04 22.12 -13.23
C ASP A 323 6.00 21.08 -12.11
N ARG A 324 5.00 21.13 -11.23
CA ARG A 324 4.80 20.18 -10.13
C ARG A 324 3.81 19.10 -10.53
N LEU A 325 4.32 18.02 -11.10
CA LEU A 325 3.53 16.90 -11.63
C LEU A 325 3.34 15.74 -10.63
N VAL A 326 4.04 15.78 -9.50
CA VAL A 326 4.15 14.67 -8.54
C VAL A 326 3.61 15.10 -7.19
N ALA A 327 2.82 14.25 -6.56
CA ALA A 327 2.29 14.44 -5.22
C ALA A 327 2.18 13.12 -4.45
N GLY A 328 2.24 13.19 -3.12
CA GLY A 328 1.83 12.09 -2.24
C GLY A 328 0.30 12.05 -2.19
N GLN A 329 -0.29 11.11 -2.91
CA GLN A 329 -1.75 11.00 -3.05
C GLN A 329 -2.23 9.79 -2.29
N ILE A 330 -3.40 9.90 -1.66
CA ILE A 330 -4.10 8.75 -1.05
C ILE A 330 -4.23 7.63 -2.11
N PRO A 331 -4.14 6.35 -1.71
CA PRO A 331 -4.23 5.24 -2.66
C PRO A 331 -5.46 5.33 -3.56
N THR A 332 -5.26 5.14 -4.85
CA THR A 332 -6.35 5.25 -5.83
C THR A 332 -7.42 4.21 -5.54
N GLY A 333 -8.68 4.65 -5.48
CA GLY A 333 -9.82 3.81 -5.12
C GLY A 333 -10.18 3.84 -3.63
N TRP A 334 -9.48 4.60 -2.79
CA TRP A 334 -9.94 4.91 -1.44
C TRP A 334 -11.34 5.53 -1.50
N ASP A 335 -12.24 5.03 -0.65
CA ASP A 335 -13.63 5.50 -0.59
C ASP A 335 -14.13 5.43 0.86
N ALA A 336 -14.66 6.54 1.36
CA ALA A 336 -15.22 6.66 2.70
C ALA A 336 -16.43 5.73 2.93
N LYS A 337 -17.16 5.36 1.86
CA LYS A 337 -18.29 4.41 1.95
C LYS A 337 -17.85 3.05 2.48
N LYS A 338 -16.64 2.62 2.14
CA LYS A 338 -16.09 1.33 2.60
C LYS A 338 -15.83 1.31 4.10
N TYR A 339 -15.56 2.46 4.69
CA TYR A 339 -15.40 2.63 6.13
C TYR A 339 -16.74 2.84 6.86
N GLY A 340 -17.87 2.75 6.15
CA GLY A 340 -19.21 2.89 6.73
C GLY A 340 -19.73 4.33 6.81
N VAL A 341 -19.08 5.31 6.17
CA VAL A 341 -19.60 6.68 6.12
C VAL A 341 -20.84 6.73 5.21
N PRO A 342 -21.99 7.21 5.71
CA PRO A 342 -23.22 7.38 4.93
C PRO A 342 -23.06 8.28 3.69
N GLU A 343 -23.79 7.98 2.62
CA GLU A 343 -23.70 8.72 1.35
C GLU A 343 -24.11 10.20 1.49
N ASP A 344 -25.10 10.50 2.32
CA ASP A 344 -25.56 11.87 2.57
C ASP A 344 -24.47 12.74 3.20
N ILE A 345 -23.63 12.16 4.04
CA ILE A 345 -22.48 12.86 4.62
C ILE A 345 -21.40 13.08 3.56
N ILE A 346 -21.12 12.06 2.74
CA ILE A 346 -20.10 12.15 1.68
C ILE A 346 -20.42 13.26 0.68
N ASP A 347 -21.69 13.40 0.30
CA ASP A 347 -22.12 14.44 -0.64
C ASP A 347 -22.13 15.84 -0.01
N GLN A 348 -22.21 15.93 1.32
CA GLN A 348 -22.33 17.20 2.05
C GLN A 348 -20.99 17.79 2.51
N VAL A 349 -20.00 16.95 2.81
CA VAL A 349 -18.74 17.39 3.42
C VAL A 349 -17.58 17.38 2.43
N ASP A 350 -16.55 18.16 2.73
CA ASP A 350 -15.30 18.15 1.95
C ASP A 350 -14.55 16.81 2.12
N PRO A 351 -13.84 16.31 1.10
CA PRO A 351 -13.03 15.10 1.20
C PRO A 351 -12.06 15.06 2.39
N VAL A 352 -11.51 16.20 2.82
CA VAL A 352 -10.63 16.24 3.99
C VAL A 352 -11.38 15.89 5.28
N THR A 353 -12.66 16.27 5.38
CA THR A 353 -13.51 15.88 6.51
C THR A 353 -13.70 14.37 6.55
N LEU A 354 -13.83 13.73 5.39
CA LEU A 354 -13.93 12.27 5.29
C LEU A 354 -12.65 11.58 5.81
N PHE A 355 -11.47 12.10 5.45
CA PHE A 355 -10.20 11.57 5.97
C PHE A 355 -10.10 11.71 7.49
N VAL A 356 -10.56 12.84 8.04
CA VAL A 356 -10.57 13.08 9.48
C VAL A 356 -11.52 12.13 10.20
N LEU A 357 -12.74 11.93 9.68
CA LEU A 357 -13.72 11.00 10.28
C LEU A 357 -13.15 9.58 10.38
N VAL A 358 -12.56 9.07 9.29
CA VAL A 358 -11.93 7.75 9.26
C VAL A 358 -10.72 7.70 10.21
N SER A 359 -9.87 8.73 10.21
CA SER A 359 -8.70 8.78 11.10
C SER A 359 -9.10 8.78 12.58
N VAL A 360 -10.16 9.51 12.97
CA VAL A 360 -10.64 9.52 14.37
C VAL A 360 -11.21 8.16 14.75
N ALA A 361 -12.00 7.54 13.87
CA ALA A 361 -12.56 6.21 14.12
C ALA A 361 -11.45 5.16 14.32
N GLU A 362 -10.45 5.14 13.43
CA GLU A 362 -9.31 4.22 13.57
C GLU A 362 -8.44 4.53 14.80
N ALA A 363 -8.31 5.80 15.19
CA ALA A 363 -7.55 6.18 16.40
C ALA A 363 -8.27 5.73 17.69
N LEU A 364 -9.60 5.75 17.71
CA LEU A 364 -10.38 5.20 18.83
C LEU A 364 -10.24 3.68 18.89
N LEU A 365 -10.31 3.00 17.75
CA LEU A 365 -10.09 1.55 17.66
C LEU A 365 -8.67 1.16 18.13
N SER A 366 -7.64 1.93 17.76
CA SER A 366 -6.28 1.68 18.23
C SER A 366 -6.08 2.01 19.72
N SER A 367 -6.99 2.77 20.33
CA SER A 367 -7.06 2.94 21.79
C SER A 367 -7.90 1.87 22.51
N GLY A 368 -8.49 0.94 21.76
CA GLY A 368 -9.38 -0.11 22.30
C GLY A 368 -10.78 0.38 22.66
N VAL A 369 -11.15 1.60 22.26
CA VAL A 369 -12.47 2.18 22.48
C VAL A 369 -13.33 1.94 21.24
N THR A 370 -14.31 1.04 21.34
CA THR A 370 -15.20 0.71 20.22
C THR A 370 -16.40 1.64 20.11
N ASP A 371 -16.87 2.15 21.26
CA ASP A 371 -17.96 3.13 21.35
C ASP A 371 -17.45 4.39 22.06
N PRO A 372 -17.38 5.55 21.38
CA PRO A 372 -16.94 6.78 22.02
C PRO A 372 -17.76 7.17 23.26
N TYR A 373 -19.00 6.69 23.40
CA TYR A 373 -19.81 7.00 24.57
C TYR A 373 -19.32 6.32 25.85
N GLU A 374 -18.41 5.36 25.74
CA GLU A 374 -17.70 4.79 26.88
C GLU A 374 -16.97 5.87 27.70
N PHE A 375 -16.48 6.95 27.07
CA PHE A 375 -15.82 8.04 27.79
C PHE A 375 -16.73 8.66 28.86
N TYR A 376 -18.05 8.74 28.62
CA TYR A 376 -19.00 9.33 29.56
C TYR A 376 -19.22 8.52 30.83
N LYS A 377 -18.73 7.26 30.88
CA LYS A 377 -18.69 6.47 32.12
C LYS A 377 -17.59 6.96 33.07
N TYR A 378 -16.53 7.57 32.52
CA TYR A 378 -15.30 7.91 33.25
C TYR A 378 -15.07 9.42 33.35
N VAL A 379 -15.59 10.21 32.41
CA VAL A 379 -15.32 11.65 32.28
C VAL A 379 -16.65 12.39 32.09
N HIS A 380 -16.78 13.59 32.69
CA HIS A 380 -17.96 14.42 32.48
C HIS A 380 -18.00 14.95 31.04
N VAL A 381 -19.19 15.16 30.47
CA VAL A 381 -19.37 15.59 29.07
C VAL A 381 -18.60 16.89 28.75
N SER A 382 -18.46 17.79 29.74
CA SER A 382 -17.72 19.05 29.60
C SER A 382 -16.19 18.91 29.57
N GLU A 383 -15.66 17.76 29.95
CA GLU A 383 -14.22 17.50 30.07
C GLU A 383 -13.69 16.60 28.94
N ALA A 384 -14.57 15.92 28.19
CA ALA A 384 -14.22 14.77 27.35
C ALA A 384 -13.74 15.08 25.91
N LEU A 385 -13.86 16.31 25.39
CA LEU A 385 -13.55 16.54 23.97
C LEU A 385 -12.72 17.79 23.69
N LEU A 386 -11.46 17.57 23.32
CA LEU A 386 -10.63 18.53 22.60
C LEU A 386 -9.94 17.80 21.43
N ILE A 387 -10.54 17.86 20.23
CA ILE A 387 -9.93 17.32 19.01
C ILE A 387 -9.19 18.47 18.30
N PHE A 388 -7.87 18.36 18.19
CA PHE A 388 -7.06 19.25 17.35
C PHE A 388 -7.06 18.75 15.91
N ILE A 389 -7.77 19.46 15.04
CA ILE A 389 -7.75 19.22 13.59
C ILE A 389 -6.78 20.21 12.96
N VAL A 390 -5.61 19.75 12.51
CA VAL A 390 -4.69 20.55 11.67
C VAL A 390 -4.97 20.18 10.22
N VAL A 391 -5.87 20.91 9.59
CA VAL A 391 -6.20 20.72 8.17
C VAL A 391 -5.60 21.86 7.35
N GLY A 392 -4.80 21.51 6.35
CA GLY A 392 -4.47 22.40 5.24
C GLY A 392 -5.60 22.36 4.21
N SER A 393 -6.71 23.04 4.48
CA SER A 393 -7.89 23.05 3.61
C SER A 393 -7.67 23.98 2.41
N HIS A 394 -7.36 23.40 1.25
CA HIS A 394 -7.31 24.13 -0.03
C HIS A 394 -8.41 23.71 -1.04
N ILE A 395 -8.97 22.50 -0.94
CA ILE A 395 -9.86 21.92 -1.99
C ILE A 395 -11.25 22.58 -2.04
N VAL A 396 -11.93 22.81 -0.89
CA VAL A 396 -13.23 23.55 -0.85
C VAL A 396 -13.14 24.95 -1.47
N LEU A 397 -12.00 25.61 -1.29
CA LEU A 397 -11.84 27.03 -1.61
C LEU A 397 -11.59 27.27 -3.10
N GLU A 398 -10.99 26.30 -3.83
CA GLU A 398 -10.81 26.40 -5.29
C GLU A 398 -12.12 26.27 -6.06
N ARG A 399 -13.15 25.60 -5.50
CA ARG A 399 -14.49 25.52 -6.13
C ARG A 399 -15.20 26.88 -6.20
N PHE A 400 -14.74 27.88 -5.44
CA PHE A 400 -15.42 29.16 -5.33
C PHE A 400 -14.64 30.38 -5.87
N PHE A 401 -13.30 30.47 -5.87
CA PHE A 401 -12.64 31.76 -6.17
C PHE A 401 -11.26 31.73 -6.86
N SER A 402 -11.07 32.63 -7.85
CA SER A 402 -9.88 32.72 -8.73
C SER A 402 -9.15 34.09 -8.69
N GLN A 403 -9.34 34.96 -7.68
CA GLN A 403 -8.75 36.31 -7.68
C GLN A 403 -8.18 36.84 -6.36
N TRP A 404 -7.30 37.85 -6.45
CA TRP A 404 -6.53 38.40 -5.32
C TRP A 404 -7.36 39.17 -4.28
N TYR A 405 -8.46 39.81 -4.69
CA TYR A 405 -9.43 40.43 -3.76
C TYR A 405 -10.08 39.39 -2.83
N PHE A 406 -10.17 38.13 -3.28
CA PHE A 406 -10.65 37.03 -2.45
C PHE A 406 -9.65 36.59 -1.40
N ARG A 407 -8.40 37.06 -1.36
CA ARG A 407 -7.48 36.78 -0.24
C ARG A 407 -7.84 37.54 1.03
N LEU A 408 -8.45 38.71 0.91
CA LEU A 408 -9.00 39.44 2.07
C LEU A 408 -10.33 38.80 2.51
N ALA A 409 -11.16 38.39 1.54
CA ALA A 409 -12.33 37.54 1.80
C ALA A 409 -11.93 36.13 2.29
N PHE A 410 -10.70 35.67 2.05
CA PHE A 410 -10.15 34.41 2.57
C PHE A 410 -9.78 34.56 4.03
N VAL A 411 -9.30 35.72 4.50
CA VAL A 411 -9.08 35.95 5.94
C VAL A 411 -10.43 36.07 6.67
N ILE A 412 -11.40 36.74 6.08
CA ILE A 412 -12.76 36.85 6.62
C ILE A 412 -13.51 35.52 6.52
N GLY A 413 -13.31 34.79 5.42
CA GLY A 413 -13.82 33.44 5.17
C GLY A 413 -13.13 32.40 6.03
N TYR A 414 -11.85 32.59 6.39
CA TYR A 414 -11.13 31.79 7.38
C TYR A 414 -11.68 32.05 8.79
N ALA A 415 -12.00 33.31 9.12
CA ALA A 415 -12.70 33.65 10.35
C ALA A 415 -14.14 33.10 10.38
N LEU A 416 -14.85 33.08 9.25
CA LEU A 416 -16.20 32.49 9.12
C LEU A 416 -16.17 30.96 9.04
N THR A 417 -15.10 30.34 8.52
CA THR A 417 -14.90 28.89 8.56
C THR A 417 -14.41 28.45 9.93
N ILE A 418 -13.78 29.29 10.75
CA ILE A 418 -13.63 29.06 12.19
C ILE A 418 -15.01 29.02 12.87
N ILE A 419 -15.95 29.85 12.43
CA ILE A 419 -17.36 29.79 12.86
C ILE A 419 -18.07 28.55 12.29
N PHE A 420 -17.74 28.11 11.07
CA PHE A 420 -18.25 26.86 10.50
C PHE A 420 -17.55 25.62 11.07
N LEU A 421 -16.35 25.73 11.62
CA LEU A 421 -15.64 24.71 12.40
C LEU A 421 -16.33 24.51 13.76
N LEU A 422 -16.97 25.56 14.32
CA LEU A 422 -17.95 25.40 15.40
C LEU A 422 -19.25 24.69 14.93
N SER A 423 -19.50 24.57 13.64
CA SER A 423 -20.56 23.68 13.10
C SER A 423 -20.07 22.26 12.81
N ALA A 424 -18.76 22.05 12.57
CA ALA A 424 -18.17 20.71 12.61
C ALA A 424 -18.29 20.08 14.01
N TRP A 425 -18.32 20.90 15.07
CA TRP A 425 -18.77 20.47 16.41
C TRP A 425 -20.24 20.01 16.44
N ALA A 426 -21.14 20.66 15.68
CA ALA A 426 -22.53 20.21 15.54
C ALA A 426 -22.63 18.89 14.73
N TRP A 427 -21.70 18.65 13.80
CA TRP A 427 -21.57 17.36 13.11
C TRP A 427 -20.93 16.28 13.97
N ALA A 428 -20.08 16.64 14.94
CA ALA A 428 -19.62 15.70 15.97
C ALA A 428 -20.79 15.23 16.88
N ALA A 429 -21.85 16.03 17.03
CA ALA A 429 -23.10 15.56 17.62
C ALA A 429 -23.93 14.67 16.67
N SER A 430 -23.70 14.73 15.34
CA SER A 430 -24.23 13.78 14.34
C SER A 430 -23.36 12.52 14.16
N ILE A 431 -22.10 12.52 14.60
CA ILE A 431 -21.26 11.32 14.70
C ILE A 431 -21.96 10.27 15.59
N ALA A 432 -22.67 10.71 16.63
CA ALA A 432 -23.62 9.90 17.41
C ALA A 432 -24.63 9.11 16.57
N ARG A 433 -25.07 9.68 15.44
CA ARG A 433 -26.05 9.11 14.52
C ARG A 433 -25.39 8.15 13.51
N LEU A 434 -24.10 8.34 13.22
CA LEU A 434 -23.26 7.41 12.45
C LEU A 434 -23.11 6.06 13.18
N PHE A 435 -23.01 6.10 14.52
CA PHE A 435 -22.91 4.91 15.39
C PHE A 435 -24.22 4.14 15.61
N ASN A 436 -25.32 4.58 14.97
CA ASN A 436 -26.53 3.77 14.80
C ASN A 436 -26.52 2.94 13.50
N GLY A 437 -25.46 3.04 12.69
CA GLY A 437 -25.19 2.16 11.55
C GLY A 437 -24.06 1.19 11.88
N ASP A 438 -24.10 0.00 11.28
CA ASP A 438 -23.03 -0.97 11.42
C ASP A 438 -21.73 -0.39 10.81
N VAL A 439 -20.67 -0.28 11.60
CA VAL A 439 -19.34 0.05 11.08
C VAL A 439 -18.78 -1.22 10.46
N CYS A 440 -18.51 -1.17 9.16
CA CYS A 440 -17.97 -2.30 8.42
C CYS A 440 -16.51 -2.03 8.05
N ASP A 441 -15.64 -3.00 8.34
CA ASP A 441 -14.29 -3.05 7.83
C ASP A 441 -14.13 -4.22 6.84
N ALA A 442 -12.88 -4.52 6.50
CA ALA A 442 -12.50 -5.66 5.69
C ALA A 442 -13.02 -7.04 6.21
N PHE A 443 -13.34 -7.17 7.49
CA PHE A 443 -13.51 -8.45 8.19
C PHE A 443 -14.88 -8.63 8.86
N GLY A 444 -15.69 -7.58 8.95
CA GLY A 444 -17.07 -7.71 9.43
C GLY A 444 -17.79 -6.38 9.58
N CYS A 445 -19.11 -6.47 9.76
CA CYS A 445 -19.94 -5.35 10.19
C CYS A 445 -20.25 -5.54 11.68
N TYR A 446 -19.91 -4.54 12.50
CA TYR A 446 -20.17 -4.56 13.94
C TYR A 446 -21.54 -3.92 14.21
N SER A 447 -22.54 -4.73 14.58
CA SER A 447 -23.89 -4.25 14.88
C SER A 447 -24.10 -3.97 16.37
N ASN A 448 -24.78 -2.85 16.66
CA ASN A 448 -25.30 -2.57 18.00
C ASN A 448 -26.49 -3.50 18.28
N ASP A 449 -26.29 -4.52 19.13
CA ASP A 449 -27.37 -5.37 19.62
C ASP A 449 -28.39 -4.55 20.44
N GLY A 450 -29.53 -4.24 19.82
CA GLY A 450 -30.83 -4.60 20.37
C GLY A 450 -31.36 -3.92 21.64
N ASN A 451 -30.87 -2.75 22.07
CA ASN A 451 -31.57 -1.96 23.10
C ASN A 451 -31.73 -0.50 22.68
N GLY A 452 -32.80 -0.25 21.94
CA GLY A 452 -33.30 1.10 21.71
C GLY A 452 -33.69 1.75 23.04
N TYR A 453 -32.93 2.77 23.46
CA TYR A 453 -33.42 3.78 24.38
C TYR A 453 -33.81 5.01 23.58
N GLY A 454 -35.11 5.28 23.57
CA GLY A 454 -35.75 6.30 22.78
C GLY A 454 -35.33 7.73 23.13
N SER A 455 -35.46 8.58 22.10
CA SER A 455 -35.96 9.96 22.15
C SER A 455 -36.13 10.60 23.54
N ALA A 456 -35.28 11.59 23.86
CA ALA A 456 -35.68 12.85 24.51
C ALA A 456 -34.51 13.83 24.64
N MET A 457 -34.74 15.06 24.13
CA MET A 457 -34.12 16.35 24.51
C MET A 457 -32.64 16.57 24.11
N ALA A 458 -32.21 17.74 23.63
CA ALA A 458 -32.75 19.07 23.85
C ALA A 458 -32.58 19.98 22.62
N ALA A 459 -33.67 20.68 22.28
CA ALA A 459 -33.59 22.02 21.74
C ALA A 459 -33.09 22.96 22.83
N GLY A 460 -32.21 23.88 22.47
CA GLY A 460 -31.67 24.95 23.30
C GLY A 460 -30.69 25.78 22.50
#